data_AF-A0A7J2QZK0-F1
#
_entry.id   AF-A0A7J2QZK0-F1
#
_cell.length_a   1.000
_cell.length_b   1.000
_cell.length_c   1.000
_cell.angle_alpha   90.00
_cell.angle_beta   90.00
_cell.angle_gamma   90.00
#
_symmetry.space_group_name_H-M   'P 1'
#
loop_
_entity.id
_entity.type
_entity.pdbx_description
1 polymer ?
#
loop_
_entity_poly.entity_id
_entity_poly.type
_entity_poly.pdbx_seq_one_letter_code
_entity_poly.pdbx_strand_id
1 'polypeptide(L)'
;MDPLKAKLQLNQAVKTLFISKEKNINSENFQIWIKNSEEARVRYHQLLAESNFRNEKNLSAENLDEVFRLLKKYSSNRSLSRLLYEENGIEQFNRKLHNLYYGEAALPLRINEFLTLGKIGEQSLSQFLVIFDDTKFPLITDQNRKVLNLDTVIEEDAKNIVLGEFSIGEDIAPNRLSSRTLSYLTYMLIYEKIKEILGIEKFDWINKFLWNYGREYEEEEEETFITLGLEKDLRKFLTLNPHVLEKGLELVENGEEYDTHEVGRIDLLFKDKNKNFVVVELKRRKTGDSVVGQILRYMGWVRENLGENVRGIIVIGESYDKLDYALKPIEQIVQLKYYRVKFEISESH
;
A
#
# COMPACT_ATOMS: atom_id res chain seq x y z
N MET A 1 -22.74 -6.78 19.28
CA MET A 1 -21.96 -6.25 18.13
C MET A 1 -20.50 -6.44 18.49
N ASP A 2 -19.70 -7.11 17.66
CA ASP A 2 -18.28 -7.37 17.94
C ASP A 2 -17.48 -6.04 17.91
N PRO A 3 -16.96 -5.54 19.06
CA PRO A 3 -16.31 -4.24 19.12
C PRO A 3 -15.03 -4.15 18.29
N LEU A 4 -14.25 -5.24 18.22
CA LEU A 4 -13.02 -5.31 17.45
C LEU A 4 -13.34 -5.22 15.95
N LYS A 5 -14.37 -5.95 15.51
CA LYS A 5 -14.86 -5.89 14.13
C LYS A 5 -15.32 -4.49 13.74
N ALA A 6 -16.05 -3.79 14.62
CA ALA A 6 -16.52 -2.43 14.36
C ALA A 6 -15.34 -1.44 14.19
N LYS A 7 -14.30 -1.55 15.03
CA LYS A 7 -13.07 -0.73 14.88
C LYS A 7 -12.33 -1.04 13.58
N LEU A 8 -12.20 -2.32 13.23
CA LEU A 8 -11.57 -2.74 11.96
C LEU A 8 -12.34 -2.24 10.74
N GLN A 9 -13.67 -2.20 10.76
CA GLN A 9 -14.47 -1.62 9.67
C GLN A 9 -14.22 -0.13 9.45
N LEU A 10 -13.76 0.59 10.48
CA LEU A 10 -13.42 2.01 10.38
C LEU A 10 -11.99 2.25 9.87
N ASN A 11 -11.10 1.24 9.98
CA ASN A 11 -9.72 1.33 9.51
C ASN A 11 -9.67 1.51 7.98
N GLN A 12 -8.83 2.45 7.54
CA GLN A 12 -8.73 2.83 6.14
C GLN A 12 -8.24 1.68 5.25
N ALA A 13 -7.22 0.95 5.66
CA ALA A 13 -6.70 -0.17 4.89
C ALA A 13 -7.75 -1.28 4.75
N VAL A 14 -8.51 -1.60 5.80
CA VAL A 14 -9.58 -2.60 5.74
C VAL A 14 -10.72 -2.18 4.81
N LYS A 15 -11.12 -0.90 4.81
CA LYS A 15 -12.09 -0.37 3.84
C LYS A 15 -11.57 -0.50 2.41
N THR A 16 -10.29 -0.19 2.19
CA THR A 16 -9.69 -0.30 0.85
C THR A 16 -9.54 -1.75 0.42
N LEU A 17 -9.26 -2.69 1.33
CA LEU A 17 -9.29 -4.12 1.02
C LEU A 17 -10.67 -4.58 0.54
N PHE A 18 -11.74 -4.07 1.15
CA PHE A 18 -13.11 -4.34 0.69
C PHE A 18 -13.33 -3.86 -0.74
N ILE A 19 -12.90 -2.64 -1.07
CA ILE A 19 -12.99 -2.08 -2.43
C ILE A 19 -12.11 -2.89 -3.41
N SER A 20 -10.88 -3.21 -3.01
CA SER A 20 -9.93 -3.97 -3.84
C SER A 20 -10.46 -5.36 -4.14
N LYS A 21 -11.08 -6.04 -3.17
CA LYS A 21 -11.77 -7.31 -3.38
C LYS A 21 -12.82 -7.18 -4.48
N GLU A 22 -13.74 -6.22 -4.39
CA GLU A 22 -14.82 -6.04 -5.37
C GLU A 22 -14.28 -5.80 -6.80
N LYS A 23 -13.15 -5.08 -6.92
CA LYS A 23 -12.50 -4.82 -8.21
C LYS A 23 -11.73 -6.03 -8.75
N ASN A 24 -10.99 -6.72 -7.89
CA ASN A 24 -9.91 -7.63 -8.31
C ASN A 24 -10.26 -9.11 -8.22
N ILE A 25 -11.31 -9.51 -7.50
CA ILE A 25 -11.64 -10.93 -7.29
C ILE A 25 -11.90 -11.69 -8.61
N ASN A 26 -12.36 -10.99 -9.64
CA ASN A 26 -12.61 -11.53 -10.98
C ASN A 26 -11.48 -11.23 -11.98
N SER A 27 -10.39 -10.58 -11.56
CA SER A 27 -9.28 -10.25 -12.44
C SER A 27 -8.47 -11.49 -12.82
N GLU A 28 -7.96 -11.55 -14.05
CA GLU A 28 -7.13 -12.66 -14.53
C GLU A 28 -5.90 -12.87 -13.63
N ASN A 29 -5.24 -11.79 -13.22
CA ASN A 29 -4.09 -11.83 -12.31
C ASN A 29 -4.43 -12.46 -10.96
N PHE A 30 -5.63 -12.22 -10.43
CA PHE A 30 -6.09 -12.83 -9.19
C PHE A 30 -6.39 -14.33 -9.39
N GLN A 31 -7.03 -14.70 -10.49
CA GLN A 31 -7.34 -16.10 -10.83
C GLN A 31 -6.07 -16.94 -11.07
N ILE A 32 -5.08 -16.39 -11.77
CA ILE A 32 -3.76 -17.03 -11.94
C ILE A 32 -3.08 -17.23 -10.59
N TRP A 33 -3.14 -16.23 -9.72
CA TRP A 33 -2.54 -16.33 -8.39
C TRP A 33 -3.22 -17.41 -7.54
N ILE A 34 -4.56 -17.47 -7.50
CA ILE A 34 -5.32 -18.52 -6.81
C ILE A 34 -4.93 -19.89 -7.34
N LYS A 35 -4.86 -20.04 -8.67
CA LYS A 35 -4.46 -21.32 -9.27
C LYS A 35 -3.08 -21.75 -8.79
N ASN A 36 -2.12 -20.83 -8.76
CA ASN A 36 -0.76 -21.12 -8.31
C ASN A 36 -0.68 -21.46 -6.82
N SER A 37 -1.45 -20.78 -5.95
CA SER A 37 -1.49 -21.09 -4.50
C SER A 37 -2.18 -22.43 -4.23
N GLU A 38 -3.25 -22.74 -4.96
CA GLU A 38 -3.98 -24.00 -4.87
C GLU A 38 -3.13 -25.18 -5.36
N GLU A 39 -2.45 -25.05 -6.51
CA GLU A 39 -1.51 -26.08 -6.99
C GLU A 39 -0.38 -26.34 -5.98
N ALA A 40 0.14 -25.29 -5.34
CA ALA A 40 1.14 -25.43 -4.29
C ALA A 40 0.60 -26.21 -3.09
N ARG A 41 -0.63 -25.91 -2.67
CA ARG A 41 -1.33 -26.55 -1.56
C ARG A 41 -1.61 -28.03 -1.85
N VAL A 42 -2.11 -28.34 -3.04
CA VAL A 42 -2.36 -29.71 -3.50
C VAL A 42 -1.08 -30.53 -3.48
N ARG A 43 0.02 -30.01 -4.05
CA ARG A 43 1.31 -30.71 -4.03
C ARG A 43 1.86 -30.87 -2.62
N TYR A 44 1.68 -29.86 -1.77
CA TYR A 44 2.10 -29.92 -0.37
C TYR A 44 1.41 -31.07 0.39
N HIS A 45 0.09 -31.21 0.26
CA HIS A 45 -0.65 -32.31 0.89
C HIS A 45 -0.31 -33.68 0.29
N GLN A 46 -0.08 -33.77 -1.02
CA GLN A 46 0.40 -35.00 -1.66
C GLN A 46 1.73 -35.45 -1.06
N LEU A 47 2.70 -34.53 -0.91
CA LEU A 47 4.00 -34.82 -0.32
C LEU A 47 3.89 -35.32 1.13
N LEU A 48 3.02 -34.70 1.95
CA LEU A 48 2.76 -35.18 3.31
C LEU A 48 2.17 -36.60 3.32
N ALA A 49 1.25 -36.90 2.38
CA ALA A 49 0.62 -38.20 2.26
C ALA A 49 1.60 -39.28 1.76
N GLU A 50 2.36 -39.00 0.71
CA GLU A 50 3.42 -39.86 0.15
C GLU A 50 4.46 -40.23 1.21
N SER A 51 4.83 -39.27 2.06
CA SER A 51 5.76 -39.48 3.17
C SER A 51 5.14 -40.22 4.36
N ASN A 52 3.83 -40.46 4.35
CA ASN A 52 3.05 -40.98 5.48
C ASN A 52 3.26 -40.12 6.76
N PHE A 53 3.40 -38.80 6.57
CA PHE A 53 3.80 -37.86 7.62
C PHE A 53 2.79 -37.83 8.77
N ARG A 54 1.48 -37.95 8.48
CA ARG A 54 0.43 -37.99 9.50
C ARG A 54 0.65 -39.09 10.54
N ASN A 55 1.23 -40.22 10.14
CA ASN A 55 1.56 -41.36 10.99
C ASN A 55 3.01 -41.28 11.50
N GLU A 56 3.49 -40.08 11.81
CA GLU A 56 4.78 -39.78 12.44
C GLU A 56 6.04 -40.22 11.68
N LYS A 57 5.93 -40.52 10.38
CA LYS A 57 7.11 -40.70 9.54
C LYS A 57 7.71 -39.34 9.18
N ASN A 58 9.03 -39.23 9.23
CA ASN A 58 9.73 -37.99 8.91
C ASN A 58 9.72 -37.70 7.40
N LEU A 59 9.59 -36.42 7.04
CA LEU A 59 9.98 -35.90 5.73
C LEU A 59 11.51 -36.00 5.58
N SER A 60 11.95 -36.48 4.42
CA SER A 60 13.36 -36.45 4.02
C SER A 60 13.85 -35.00 3.80
N ALA A 61 15.17 -34.81 3.70
CA ALA A 61 15.74 -33.51 3.37
C ALA A 61 15.23 -32.98 2.02
N GLU A 62 15.13 -33.86 1.02
CA GLU A 62 14.58 -33.53 -0.30
C GLU A 62 13.10 -33.11 -0.23
N ASN A 63 12.30 -33.82 0.57
CA ASN A 63 10.90 -33.47 0.79
C ASN A 63 10.77 -32.12 1.51
N LEU A 64 11.64 -31.82 2.47
CA LEU A 64 11.66 -30.53 3.17
C LEU A 64 12.07 -29.38 2.24
N ASP A 65 13.05 -29.59 1.38
CA ASP A 65 13.44 -28.60 0.37
C ASP A 65 12.29 -28.31 -0.61
N GLU A 66 11.51 -29.33 -0.99
CA GLU A 66 10.29 -29.14 -1.77
C GLU A 66 9.22 -28.38 -0.99
N VAL A 67 8.97 -28.74 0.28
CA VAL A 67 8.07 -27.98 1.16
C VAL A 67 8.47 -26.50 1.18
N PHE A 68 9.73 -26.17 1.40
CA PHE A 68 10.21 -24.78 1.43
C PHE A 68 9.98 -24.05 0.11
N ARG A 69 10.10 -24.74 -1.02
CA ARG A 69 9.80 -24.18 -2.34
C ARG A 69 8.31 -23.88 -2.51
N LEU A 70 7.44 -24.77 -2.05
CA LEU A 70 5.98 -24.60 -2.11
C LEU A 70 5.51 -23.45 -1.20
N LEU A 71 6.03 -23.38 0.01
CA LEU A 71 5.76 -22.29 0.96
C LEU A 71 6.11 -20.91 0.38
N LYS A 72 7.23 -20.81 -0.35
CA LYS A 72 7.68 -19.57 -1.01
C LYS A 72 6.74 -19.07 -2.12
N LYS A 73 5.82 -19.90 -2.62
CA LYS A 73 4.79 -19.47 -3.58
C LYS A 73 3.75 -18.53 -2.95
N TYR A 74 3.55 -18.61 -1.63
CA TYR A 74 2.65 -17.70 -0.89
C TYR A 74 3.30 -16.35 -0.60
N SER A 75 4.60 -16.36 -0.26
CA SER A 75 5.39 -15.15 -0.05
C SER A 75 6.88 -15.50 -0.10
N SER A 76 7.69 -14.60 -0.65
CA SER A 76 9.14 -14.73 -0.59
C SER A 76 9.59 -14.76 0.87
N ASN A 77 10.46 -15.71 1.20
CA ASN A 77 11.04 -15.84 2.54
C ASN A 77 12.41 -16.52 2.45
N ARG A 78 13.48 -15.79 2.74
CA ARG A 78 14.86 -16.30 2.66
C ARG A 78 15.19 -17.28 3.78
N SER A 79 14.47 -17.25 4.90
CA SER A 79 14.71 -18.16 6.04
C SER A 79 14.34 -19.60 5.71
N LEU A 80 13.39 -19.82 4.80
CA LEU A 80 12.98 -21.14 4.32
C LEU A 80 14.10 -21.77 3.47
N SER A 81 15.04 -22.43 4.13
CA SER A 81 16.24 -23.01 3.55
C SER A 81 16.64 -24.26 4.34
N ARG A 82 17.54 -25.07 3.78
CA ARG A 82 18.07 -26.28 4.43
C ARG A 82 18.59 -26.06 5.85
N LEU A 83 19.06 -24.84 6.15
CA LEU A 83 19.52 -24.46 7.49
C LEU A 83 18.45 -24.70 8.58
N LEU A 84 17.17 -24.65 8.24
CA LEU A 84 16.08 -24.91 9.18
C LEU A 84 16.11 -26.34 9.73
N TYR A 85 16.40 -27.35 8.91
CA TYR A 85 16.48 -28.72 9.38
C TYR A 85 17.91 -29.16 9.69
N GLU A 86 18.93 -28.53 9.09
CA GLU A 86 20.34 -28.81 9.40
C GLU A 86 20.72 -28.33 10.80
N GLU A 87 20.33 -27.11 11.19
CA GLU A 87 20.71 -26.53 12.49
C GLU A 87 19.82 -27.01 13.65
N ASN A 88 18.55 -27.31 13.39
CA ASN A 88 17.64 -27.85 14.41
C ASN A 88 17.69 -29.38 14.52
N GLY A 89 18.33 -30.06 13.57
CA GLY A 89 18.26 -31.51 13.40
C GLY A 89 16.95 -31.94 12.72
N ILE A 90 17.07 -32.73 11.66
CA ILE A 90 15.94 -33.10 10.79
C ILE A 90 14.83 -33.84 11.53
N GLU A 91 15.16 -34.71 12.47
CA GLU A 91 14.19 -35.45 13.27
C GLU A 91 13.41 -34.53 14.22
N GLN A 92 14.12 -33.62 14.89
CA GLN A 92 13.48 -32.64 15.78
C GLN A 92 12.60 -31.68 15.00
N PHE A 93 13.06 -31.21 13.84
CA PHE A 93 12.28 -30.35 12.96
C PHE A 93 10.97 -31.05 12.54
N ASN A 94 11.06 -32.29 12.06
CA ASN A 94 9.89 -33.09 11.68
C ASN A 94 8.93 -33.31 12.85
N ARG A 95 9.45 -33.66 14.04
CA ARG A 95 8.60 -33.86 15.23
C ARG A 95 7.82 -32.61 15.60
N LYS A 96 8.47 -31.44 15.61
CA LYS A 96 7.80 -30.17 15.93
C LYS A 96 6.82 -29.74 14.84
N LEU A 97 7.14 -29.99 13.57
CA LEU A 97 6.23 -29.75 12.45
C LEU A 97 5.00 -30.68 12.50
N HIS A 98 5.21 -31.95 12.85
CA HIS A 98 4.12 -32.91 13.05
C HIS A 98 3.23 -32.47 14.20
N ASN A 99 3.82 -32.10 15.34
CA ASN A 99 3.06 -31.57 16.47
C ASN A 99 2.25 -30.34 16.03
N LEU A 100 2.84 -29.38 15.31
CA LEU A 100 2.14 -28.19 14.81
C LEU A 100 0.83 -28.53 14.08
N TYR A 101 0.82 -29.59 13.27
CA TYR A 101 -0.34 -29.98 12.47
C TYR A 101 -1.30 -30.95 13.18
N TYR A 102 -0.76 -32.00 13.78
CA TYR A 102 -1.52 -33.15 14.25
C TYR A 102 -1.45 -33.39 15.75
N GLY A 103 -0.70 -32.56 16.49
CA GLY A 103 -0.59 -32.67 17.92
C GLY A 103 -1.92 -32.49 18.65
N GLU A 104 -2.06 -33.20 19.77
CA GLU A 104 -3.28 -33.19 20.60
C GLU A 104 -3.40 -31.92 21.47
N ALA A 105 -2.27 -31.27 21.79
CA ALA A 105 -2.25 -30.06 22.59
C ALA A 105 -3.01 -28.91 21.91
N ALA A 106 -3.47 -27.94 22.72
CA ALA A 106 -4.08 -26.73 22.19
C ALA A 106 -3.14 -26.01 21.21
N LEU A 107 -3.70 -25.47 20.12
CA LEU A 107 -2.94 -24.81 19.04
C LEU A 107 -1.89 -23.80 19.53
N PRO A 108 -2.17 -22.91 20.52
CA PRO A 108 -1.18 -21.98 21.05
C PRO A 108 0.11 -22.64 21.56
N LEU A 109 -0.02 -23.80 22.24
CA LEU A 109 1.12 -24.54 22.76
C LEU A 109 1.95 -25.16 21.64
N ARG A 110 1.28 -25.67 20.61
CA ARG A 110 1.92 -26.25 19.42
C ARG A 110 2.66 -25.20 18.61
N ILE A 111 2.06 -24.02 18.44
CA ILE A 111 2.71 -22.84 17.85
C ILE A 111 3.91 -22.42 18.69
N ASN A 112 3.75 -22.31 20.00
CA ASN A 112 4.81 -21.90 20.91
C ASN A 112 6.00 -22.85 20.82
N GLU A 113 5.73 -24.16 20.76
CA GLU A 113 6.76 -25.17 20.59
C GLU A 113 7.45 -25.07 19.22
N PHE A 114 6.71 -24.84 18.14
CA PHE A 114 7.29 -24.72 16.81
C PHE A 114 8.20 -23.48 16.68
N LEU A 115 7.80 -22.36 17.30
CA LEU A 115 8.59 -21.12 17.33
C LEU A 115 9.88 -21.24 18.15
N THR A 116 10.11 -22.33 18.90
CA THR A 116 11.40 -22.57 19.56
C THR A 116 12.47 -23.02 18.57
N LEU A 117 12.10 -23.47 17.36
CA LEU A 117 13.07 -23.81 16.31
C LEU A 117 13.87 -22.56 15.91
N GLY A 118 15.18 -22.73 15.78
CA GLY A 118 16.07 -21.70 15.26
C GLY A 118 15.65 -21.26 13.86
N LYS A 119 15.75 -19.95 13.60
CA LYS A 119 15.43 -19.30 12.31
C LYS A 119 13.96 -19.42 11.87
N ILE A 120 13.07 -19.87 12.74
CA ILE A 120 11.62 -19.81 12.53
C ILE A 120 11.06 -18.53 13.16
N GLY A 121 10.63 -17.61 12.30
CA GLY A 121 9.87 -16.41 12.66
C GLY A 121 8.38 -16.56 12.37
N GLU A 122 7.62 -15.50 12.66
CA GLU A 122 6.16 -15.50 12.47
C GLU A 122 5.77 -15.70 10.99
N GLN A 123 6.51 -15.12 10.05
CA GLN A 123 6.25 -15.35 8.62
C GLN A 123 6.44 -16.83 8.25
N SER A 124 7.52 -17.46 8.70
CA SER A 124 7.79 -18.88 8.40
C SER A 124 6.71 -19.77 9.00
N LEU A 125 6.37 -19.57 10.28
CA LEU A 125 5.24 -20.23 10.94
C LEU A 125 3.94 -20.05 10.14
N SER A 126 3.62 -18.81 9.76
CA SER A 126 2.40 -18.48 9.03
C SER A 126 2.34 -19.22 7.69
N GLN A 127 3.47 -19.34 6.99
CA GLN A 127 3.54 -20.08 5.73
C GLN A 127 3.25 -21.57 5.94
N PHE A 128 3.84 -22.20 6.97
CA PHE A 128 3.56 -23.60 7.29
C PHE A 128 2.09 -23.84 7.62
N LEU A 129 1.43 -22.89 8.29
CA LEU A 129 0.03 -23.02 8.68
C LEU A 129 -0.93 -22.72 7.52
N VAL A 130 -0.73 -21.64 6.77
CA VAL A 130 -1.63 -21.25 5.65
C VAL A 130 -1.61 -22.28 4.52
N ILE A 131 -0.45 -22.88 4.18
CA ILE A 131 -0.43 -23.93 3.17
C ILE A 131 -1.09 -25.22 3.67
N PHE A 132 -1.12 -25.44 4.98
CA PHE A 132 -1.74 -26.61 5.58
C PHE A 132 -3.26 -26.47 5.63
N ASP A 133 -3.76 -25.26 5.94
CA ASP A 133 -5.17 -24.94 5.91
C ASP A 133 -5.41 -23.41 5.77
N ASP A 134 -5.55 -22.96 4.52
CA ASP A 134 -5.79 -21.55 4.18
C ASP A 134 -7.19 -21.05 4.60
N THR A 135 -8.08 -21.96 5.04
CA THR A 135 -9.39 -21.58 5.58
C THR A 135 -9.32 -21.25 7.06
N LYS A 136 -8.29 -21.74 7.77
CA LYS A 136 -8.09 -21.56 9.21
C LYS A 136 -6.97 -20.61 9.58
N PHE A 137 -5.92 -20.52 8.77
CA PHE A 137 -4.70 -19.83 9.17
C PHE A 137 -4.32 -18.71 8.20
N PRO A 138 -4.00 -17.51 8.71
CA PRO A 138 -3.49 -16.44 7.88
C PRO A 138 -1.99 -16.54 7.62
N LEU A 139 -1.59 -15.99 6.48
CA LEU A 139 -0.22 -15.57 6.23
C LEU A 139 -0.01 -14.19 6.86
N ILE A 140 0.91 -14.07 7.81
CA ILE A 140 1.25 -12.79 8.43
C ILE A 140 2.70 -12.45 8.08
N THR A 141 2.90 -11.26 7.52
CA THR A 141 4.22 -10.72 7.15
C THR A 141 4.36 -9.29 7.67
N ASP A 142 5.58 -8.85 7.92
CA ASP A 142 5.84 -7.46 8.35
C ASP A 142 5.32 -6.44 7.33
N GLN A 143 5.41 -6.76 6.03
CA GLN A 143 4.87 -5.92 4.97
C GLN A 143 3.35 -5.79 5.09
N ASN A 144 2.64 -6.90 5.29
CA ASN A 144 1.18 -6.89 5.41
C ASN A 144 0.71 -6.14 6.65
N ARG A 145 1.47 -6.21 7.76
CA ARG A 145 1.21 -5.40 8.97
C ARG A 145 1.32 -3.91 8.70
N LYS A 146 2.40 -3.49 8.03
CA LYS A 146 2.62 -2.09 7.64
C LYS A 146 1.50 -1.57 6.74
N VAL A 147 1.06 -2.39 5.79
CA VAL A 147 -0.04 -2.02 4.88
C VAL A 147 -1.36 -1.88 5.63
N LEU A 148 -1.66 -2.76 6.60
CA LEU A 148 -2.85 -2.64 7.43
C LEU A 148 -2.83 -1.39 8.31
N ASN A 149 -1.64 -0.94 8.73
CA ASN A 149 -1.41 0.27 9.52
C ASN A 149 -2.45 0.43 10.65
N LEU A 150 -2.58 -0.61 11.46
CA LEU A 150 -3.59 -0.66 12.52
C LEU A 150 -3.21 0.30 13.64
N ASP A 151 -4.21 0.97 14.20
CA ASP A 151 -4.04 1.74 15.44
C ASP A 151 -3.65 0.78 16.58
N THR A 152 -2.74 1.24 17.46
CA THR A 152 -2.32 0.51 18.66
C THR A 152 -3.49 0.04 19.51
N VAL A 153 -4.60 0.77 19.54
CA VAL A 153 -5.82 0.39 20.28
C VAL A 153 -6.45 -0.89 19.72
N ILE A 154 -6.45 -1.08 18.40
CA ILE A 154 -6.99 -2.29 17.76
C ILE A 154 -6.12 -3.50 18.13
N GLU A 155 -4.80 -3.33 18.09
CA GLU A 155 -3.85 -4.38 18.43
C GLU A 155 -3.94 -4.77 19.92
N GLU A 156 -4.04 -3.78 20.81
CA GLU A 156 -4.19 -4.01 22.25
C GLU A 156 -5.51 -4.71 22.59
N ASP A 157 -6.62 -4.29 21.98
CA ASP A 157 -7.91 -4.95 22.17
C ASP A 157 -7.87 -6.41 21.72
N ALA A 158 -7.36 -6.67 20.51
CA ALA A 158 -7.21 -8.03 19.99
C ALA A 158 -6.32 -8.88 20.91
N LYS A 159 -5.21 -8.31 21.38
CA LYS A 159 -4.30 -8.98 22.31
C LYS A 159 -4.98 -9.29 23.64
N ASN A 160 -5.79 -8.37 24.17
CA ASN A 160 -6.53 -8.57 25.42
C ASN A 160 -7.61 -9.65 25.28
N ILE A 161 -8.29 -9.72 24.14
CA ILE A 161 -9.24 -10.80 23.85
C ILE A 161 -8.51 -12.14 23.85
N VAL A 162 -7.40 -12.23 23.10
CA VAL A 162 -6.57 -13.44 23.03
C VAL A 162 -6.07 -13.86 24.41
N LEU A 163 -5.57 -12.92 25.23
CA LEU A 163 -5.16 -13.19 26.61
C LEU A 163 -6.32 -13.64 27.50
N GLY A 164 -7.51 -13.05 27.32
CA GLY A 164 -8.72 -13.43 28.05
C GLY A 164 -9.18 -14.85 27.74
N GLU A 165 -9.17 -15.25 26.46
CA GLU A 165 -9.48 -16.61 26.03
C GLU A 165 -8.52 -17.64 26.66
N PHE A 166 -7.25 -17.28 26.84
CA PHE A 166 -6.26 -18.15 27.50
C PHE A 166 -6.28 -18.10 29.02
N SER A 167 -6.77 -17.01 29.62
CA SER A 167 -6.88 -16.89 31.09
C SER A 167 -8.04 -17.69 31.67
N ILE A 168 -8.98 -18.14 30.84
CA ILE A 168 -10.19 -18.88 31.23
C ILE A 168 -9.99 -20.41 31.07
N GLY A 169 -8.94 -20.86 30.36
CA GLY A 169 -8.56 -22.26 30.29
C GLY A 169 -7.63 -22.63 31.45
N GLU A 170 -8.01 -23.62 32.27
CA GLU A 170 -7.20 -24.10 33.41
C GLU A 170 -5.77 -24.55 33.01
N ASP A 171 -5.49 -24.74 31.72
CA ASP A 171 -4.26 -25.38 31.21
C ASP A 171 -3.20 -24.44 30.60
N ILE A 172 -3.49 -23.16 30.30
CA ILE A 172 -2.56 -22.27 29.58
C ILE A 172 -2.45 -20.89 30.25
N ALA A 173 -1.55 -20.76 31.23
CA ALA A 173 -1.23 -19.46 31.79
C ALA A 173 -0.57 -18.53 30.74
N PRO A 174 -1.01 -17.25 30.60
CA PRO A 174 -0.46 -16.31 29.62
C PRO A 174 1.07 -16.15 29.65
N ASN A 175 1.66 -16.26 30.84
CA ASN A 175 3.10 -16.15 31.04
C ASN A 175 3.91 -17.32 30.46
N ARG A 176 3.25 -18.40 29.98
CA ARG A 176 3.90 -19.55 29.32
C ARG A 176 4.09 -19.35 27.82
N LEU A 177 3.38 -18.41 27.19
CA LEU A 177 3.49 -18.16 25.75
C LEU A 177 4.57 -17.11 25.48
N SER A 178 5.38 -17.35 24.45
CA SER A 178 6.35 -16.36 23.99
C SER A 178 5.66 -15.13 23.41
N SER A 179 6.34 -13.97 23.41
CA SER A 179 5.83 -12.75 22.77
C SER A 179 5.50 -12.95 21.29
N ARG A 180 6.29 -13.77 20.58
CA ARG A 180 6.05 -14.15 19.16
C ARG A 180 4.78 -14.96 19.00
N THR A 181 4.53 -15.90 19.91
CA THR A 181 3.29 -16.70 19.92
C THR A 181 2.08 -15.80 20.12
N LEU A 182 2.14 -14.90 21.11
CA LEU A 182 1.05 -13.97 21.40
C LEU A 182 0.81 -12.99 20.23
N SER A 183 1.88 -12.50 19.62
CA SER A 183 1.83 -11.65 18.42
C SER A 183 1.14 -12.36 17.25
N TYR A 184 1.53 -13.60 16.95
CA TYR A 184 0.87 -14.39 15.89
C TYR A 184 -0.62 -14.61 16.18
N LEU A 185 -0.98 -15.02 17.40
CA LEU A 185 -2.38 -15.29 17.77
C LEU A 185 -3.23 -14.01 17.76
N THR A 186 -2.67 -12.88 18.19
CA THR A 186 -3.32 -11.56 18.10
C THR A 186 -3.66 -11.24 16.64
N TYR A 187 -2.69 -11.39 15.74
CA TYR A 187 -2.92 -11.14 14.33
C TYR A 187 -3.80 -12.19 13.66
N MET A 188 -3.82 -13.43 14.16
CA MET A 188 -4.74 -14.47 13.71
C MET A 188 -6.20 -14.04 13.93
N LEU A 189 -6.51 -13.53 15.14
CA LEU A 189 -7.83 -12.99 15.46
C LEU A 189 -8.16 -11.76 14.60
N ILE A 190 -7.23 -10.82 14.43
CA ILE A 190 -7.43 -9.64 13.57
C ILE A 190 -7.78 -10.06 12.14
N TYR A 191 -7.02 -10.99 11.56
CA TYR A 191 -7.26 -11.47 10.21
C TYR A 191 -8.60 -12.21 10.12
N GLU A 192 -9.01 -12.93 11.16
CA GLU A 192 -10.33 -13.58 11.21
C GLU A 192 -11.44 -12.55 11.10
N LYS A 193 -11.34 -11.44 11.86
CA LYS A 193 -12.29 -10.33 11.75
C LYS A 193 -12.27 -9.65 10.40
N ILE A 194 -11.09 -9.46 9.79
CA ILE A 194 -10.98 -8.93 8.42
C ILE A 194 -11.64 -9.88 7.43
N LYS A 195 -11.39 -11.19 7.53
CA LYS A 195 -12.01 -12.23 6.70
C LYS A 195 -13.54 -12.18 6.79
N GLU A 196 -14.08 -12.04 8.00
CA GLU A 196 -15.52 -11.86 8.22
C GLU A 196 -16.06 -10.56 7.59
N ILE A 197 -15.32 -9.45 7.68
CA ILE A 197 -15.71 -8.15 7.09
C ILE A 197 -15.74 -8.24 5.56
N LEU A 198 -14.73 -8.89 4.97
CA LEU A 198 -14.62 -9.07 3.54
C LEU A 198 -15.61 -10.11 3.00
N GLY A 199 -16.15 -10.98 3.86
CA GLY A 199 -17.06 -12.05 3.45
C GLY A 199 -16.39 -13.05 2.50
N ILE A 200 -15.17 -13.48 2.85
CA ILE A 200 -14.37 -14.42 2.06
C ILE A 200 -14.07 -15.69 2.86
N GLU A 201 -13.84 -16.81 2.17
CA GLU A 201 -13.65 -18.12 2.81
C GLU A 201 -12.19 -18.42 3.18
N LYS A 202 -11.23 -17.91 2.39
CA LYS A 202 -9.81 -18.21 2.55
C LYS A 202 -9.02 -16.99 3.01
N PHE A 203 -8.08 -17.21 3.92
CA PHE A 203 -7.19 -16.18 4.44
C PHE A 203 -6.10 -15.75 3.47
N ASP A 204 -5.66 -16.65 2.59
CA ASP A 204 -4.59 -16.35 1.64
C ASP A 204 -4.99 -15.21 0.68
N TRP A 205 -6.28 -15.07 0.37
CA TRP A 205 -6.86 -13.98 -0.42
C TRP A 205 -6.62 -12.59 0.19
N ILE A 206 -6.63 -12.46 1.52
CA ILE A 206 -6.36 -11.18 2.20
C ILE A 206 -4.98 -10.66 1.79
N ASN A 207 -3.97 -11.55 1.74
CA ASN A 207 -2.61 -11.17 1.34
C ASN A 207 -2.55 -10.70 -0.10
N LYS A 208 -3.31 -11.34 -0.98
CA LYS A 208 -3.35 -10.93 -2.38
C LYS A 208 -4.00 -9.56 -2.54
N PHE A 209 -5.07 -9.27 -1.80
CA PHE A 209 -5.68 -7.93 -1.78
C PHE A 209 -4.74 -6.88 -1.18
N LEU A 210 -4.04 -7.20 -0.09
CA LEU A 210 -3.03 -6.34 0.53
C LEU A 210 -1.88 -6.03 -0.43
N TRP A 211 -1.42 -7.02 -1.18
CA TRP A 211 -0.29 -6.84 -2.10
C TRP A 211 -0.67 -6.04 -3.35
N ASN A 212 -1.87 -6.24 -3.90
CA ASN A 212 -2.39 -5.40 -4.96
C ASN A 212 -2.56 -3.95 -4.48
N TYR A 213 -3.09 -3.76 -3.26
CA TYR A 213 -3.20 -2.43 -2.66
C TYR A 213 -1.84 -1.76 -2.43
N GLY A 214 -0.85 -2.49 -1.90
CA GLY A 214 0.49 -1.96 -1.71
C GLY A 214 1.12 -1.43 -3.01
N ARG A 215 0.90 -2.14 -4.13
CA ARG A 215 1.35 -1.68 -5.46
C ARG A 215 0.61 -0.46 -5.97
N GLU A 216 -0.72 -0.46 -5.89
CA GLU A 216 -1.54 0.67 -6.33
C GLU A 216 -1.18 1.95 -5.54
N TYR A 217 -0.90 1.81 -4.23
CA TYR A 217 -0.51 2.92 -3.36
C TYR A 217 0.91 3.43 -3.66
N GLU A 218 1.88 2.53 -3.91
CA GLU A 218 3.25 2.90 -4.31
C GLU A 218 3.26 3.61 -5.68
N GLU A 219 2.47 3.12 -6.65
CA GLU A 219 2.34 3.74 -7.97
C GLU A 219 1.69 5.14 -7.89
N GLU A 220 0.66 5.33 -7.05
CA GLU A 220 0.05 6.64 -6.82
C GLU A 220 1.01 7.63 -6.14
N GLU A 221 1.80 7.20 -5.15
CA GLU A 221 2.82 8.05 -4.53
C GLU A 221 3.93 8.41 -5.53
N GLU A 222 4.48 7.44 -6.27
CA GLU A 222 5.51 7.71 -7.29
C GLU A 222 5.01 8.66 -8.38
N GLU A 223 3.80 8.44 -8.89
CA GLU A 223 3.17 9.37 -9.83
C GLU A 223 3.01 10.76 -9.22
N THR A 224 2.66 10.87 -7.94
CA THR A 224 2.51 12.15 -7.24
C THR A 224 3.86 12.87 -7.10
N PHE A 225 4.92 12.17 -6.69
CA PHE A 225 6.27 12.72 -6.59
C PHE A 225 6.81 13.17 -7.95
N ILE A 226 6.63 12.35 -8.99
CA ILE A 226 7.00 12.72 -10.36
C ILE A 226 6.20 13.96 -10.81
N THR A 227 4.90 14.02 -10.50
CA THR A 227 3.99 15.13 -10.83
C THR A 227 4.48 16.45 -10.23
N LEU A 228 4.76 16.46 -8.93
CA LEU A 228 5.27 17.62 -8.20
C LEU A 228 6.64 18.09 -8.71
N GLY A 229 7.54 17.16 -9.05
CA GLY A 229 8.85 17.48 -9.63
C GLY A 229 8.72 18.28 -10.93
N LEU A 230 7.83 17.86 -11.83
CA LEU A 230 7.69 18.52 -13.13
C LEU A 230 7.00 19.89 -13.05
N GLU A 231 6.04 20.10 -12.14
CA GLU A 231 5.44 21.43 -11.94
C GLU A 231 6.48 22.42 -11.42
N LYS A 232 7.32 21.99 -10.47
CA LYS A 232 8.45 22.77 -9.98
C LYS A 232 9.45 23.10 -11.09
N ASP A 233 9.80 22.12 -11.92
CA ASP A 233 10.73 22.32 -13.04
C ASP A 233 10.15 23.26 -14.10
N LEU A 234 8.87 23.12 -14.43
CA LEU A 234 8.16 24.02 -15.35
C LEU A 234 8.13 25.45 -14.80
N ARG A 235 7.80 25.61 -13.51
CA ARG A 235 7.79 26.93 -12.86
C ARG A 235 9.15 27.60 -12.99
N LYS A 236 10.21 26.91 -12.59
CA LYS A 236 11.58 27.40 -12.69
C LYS A 236 11.98 27.75 -14.13
N PHE A 237 11.60 26.91 -15.09
CA PHE A 237 11.85 27.18 -16.51
C PHE A 237 11.18 28.48 -16.96
N LEU A 238 9.91 28.70 -16.58
CA LEU A 238 9.13 29.88 -16.94
C LEU A 238 9.58 31.15 -16.20
N THR A 239 10.07 31.03 -14.95
CA THR A 239 10.75 32.12 -14.23
C THR A 239 11.95 32.63 -15.03
N LEU A 240 12.77 31.71 -15.55
CA LEU A 240 13.98 32.04 -16.31
C LEU A 240 13.69 32.44 -17.77
N ASN A 241 12.57 31.97 -18.33
CA ASN A 241 12.22 32.16 -19.73
C ASN A 241 10.79 32.70 -19.92
N PRO A 242 10.43 33.85 -19.32
CA PRO A 242 9.06 34.35 -19.32
C PRO A 242 8.55 34.69 -20.73
N HIS A 243 9.46 34.97 -21.66
CA HIS A 243 9.18 35.19 -23.08
C HIS A 243 8.48 34.01 -23.78
N VAL A 244 8.59 32.79 -23.23
CA VAL A 244 7.88 31.59 -23.73
C VAL A 244 6.38 31.69 -23.46
N LEU A 245 5.98 32.32 -22.35
CA LEU A 245 4.58 32.65 -22.09
C LEU A 245 4.16 33.82 -22.97
N GLU A 246 4.87 34.94 -22.87
CA GLU A 246 4.55 36.14 -23.64
C GLU A 246 5.77 37.07 -23.70
N LYS A 247 6.03 37.67 -24.86
CA LYS A 247 7.15 38.60 -25.03
C LYS A 247 6.96 39.84 -24.16
N GLY A 248 8.01 40.21 -23.42
CA GLY A 248 8.02 41.42 -22.58
C GLY A 248 7.44 41.23 -21.18
N LEU A 249 7.25 39.98 -20.73
CA LEU A 249 6.99 39.69 -19.32
C LEU A 249 8.26 39.82 -18.49
N GLU A 250 8.14 40.53 -17.36
CA GLU A 250 9.18 40.71 -16.35
C GLU A 250 8.68 40.14 -15.02
N LEU A 251 9.47 39.29 -14.36
CA LEU A 251 9.08 38.70 -13.07
C LEU A 251 9.01 39.82 -12.02
N VAL A 252 7.95 39.83 -11.20
CA VAL A 252 7.89 40.70 -10.04
C VAL A 252 8.94 40.25 -9.01
N GLU A 253 9.41 41.16 -8.15
CA GLU A 253 10.27 40.78 -7.03
C GLU A 253 9.59 39.69 -6.17
N ASN A 254 10.29 38.57 -5.96
CA ASN A 254 9.74 37.36 -5.34
C ASN A 254 8.48 36.81 -6.05
N GLY A 255 8.36 37.05 -7.35
CA GLY A 255 7.21 36.66 -8.16
C GLY A 255 7.07 35.16 -8.40
N GLU A 256 8.10 34.36 -8.14
CA GLU A 256 7.99 32.89 -8.11
C GLU A 256 7.43 32.46 -6.77
N GLU A 257 6.36 31.65 -6.78
CA GLU A 257 5.71 31.20 -5.55
C GLU A 257 5.31 32.38 -4.64
N TYR A 258 4.75 33.44 -5.26
CA TYR A 258 4.40 34.69 -4.59
C TYR A 258 3.33 34.44 -3.52
N ASP A 259 3.72 34.60 -2.26
CA ASP A 259 2.86 34.37 -1.11
C ASP A 259 1.97 35.60 -0.87
N THR A 260 0.66 35.40 -0.97
CA THR A 260 -0.31 36.47 -0.69
C THR A 260 -0.60 36.61 0.81
N HIS A 261 -0.16 35.64 1.62
CA HIS A 261 -0.46 35.49 3.06
C HIS A 261 -1.95 35.40 3.43
N GLU A 262 -2.85 35.46 2.45
CA GLU A 262 -4.30 35.49 2.66
C GLU A 262 -5.03 34.46 1.80
N VAL A 263 -4.82 34.51 0.48
CA VAL A 263 -5.60 33.72 -0.48
C VAL A 263 -4.85 32.53 -1.09
N GLY A 264 -3.61 32.32 -0.66
CA GLY A 264 -2.71 31.25 -1.10
C GLY A 264 -1.43 31.77 -1.76
N ARG A 265 -0.79 30.90 -2.52
CA ARG A 265 0.48 31.17 -3.20
C ARG A 265 0.27 31.16 -4.70
N ILE A 266 0.62 32.25 -5.36
CA ILE A 266 0.56 32.39 -6.81
C ILE A 266 1.79 31.68 -7.40
N ASP A 267 1.61 30.80 -8.38
CA ASP A 267 2.76 30.08 -8.97
C ASP A 267 3.79 31.05 -9.56
N LEU A 268 3.35 31.98 -10.41
CA LEU A 268 4.19 33.05 -10.93
C LEU A 268 3.42 34.37 -11.06
N LEU A 269 4.06 35.47 -10.67
CA LEU A 269 3.56 36.83 -10.82
C LEU A 269 4.53 37.67 -11.67
N PHE A 270 4.02 38.17 -12.79
CA PHE A 270 4.78 39.00 -13.73
C PHE A 270 4.16 40.39 -13.89
N LYS A 271 4.91 41.29 -14.53
CA LYS A 271 4.39 42.49 -15.19
C LYS A 271 4.60 42.41 -16.69
N ASP A 272 3.63 42.87 -17.46
CA ASP A 272 3.76 43.02 -18.92
C ASP A 272 4.44 44.35 -19.31
N LYS A 273 4.66 44.55 -20.62
CA LYS A 273 5.28 45.76 -21.19
C LYS A 273 4.54 47.07 -20.83
N ASN A 274 3.24 46.99 -20.52
CA ASN A 274 2.42 48.12 -20.11
C ASN A 274 2.34 48.25 -18.58
N LYS A 275 3.14 47.46 -17.85
CA LYS A 275 3.19 47.38 -16.39
C LYS A 275 1.90 46.85 -15.74
N ASN A 276 1.05 46.15 -16.49
CA ASN A 276 -0.08 45.42 -15.90
C ASN A 276 0.41 44.13 -15.24
N PHE A 277 -0.26 43.69 -14.17
CA PHE A 277 0.07 42.43 -13.51
C PHE A 277 -0.47 41.22 -14.29
N VAL A 278 0.33 40.16 -14.32
CA VAL A 278 -0.01 38.88 -14.96
C VAL A 278 0.18 37.76 -13.96
N VAL A 279 -0.93 37.16 -13.54
CA VAL A 279 -0.97 35.99 -12.67
C VAL A 279 -0.88 34.75 -13.55
N VAL A 280 0.05 33.85 -13.25
CA VAL A 280 0.17 32.57 -13.96
C VAL A 280 -0.08 31.43 -13.00
N GLU A 281 -0.97 30.51 -13.40
CA GLU A 281 -1.27 29.28 -12.67
C GLU A 281 -0.85 28.08 -13.53
N LEU A 282 -0.09 27.16 -12.94
CA LEU A 282 0.43 25.98 -13.63
C LEU A 282 -0.35 24.74 -13.17
N LYS A 283 -0.71 23.86 -14.11
CA LYS A 283 -1.23 22.53 -13.79
C LYS A 283 -0.65 21.50 -14.73
N ARG A 284 -0.08 20.41 -14.19
CA ARG A 284 0.50 19.37 -15.04
C ARG A 284 -0.56 18.50 -15.75
N ARG A 285 -1.61 18.09 -15.04
CA ARG A 285 -2.66 17.19 -15.56
C ARG A 285 -3.89 17.97 -16.02
N LYS A 286 -4.77 17.24 -16.70
CA LYS A 286 -6.18 17.60 -16.93
C LYS A 286 -6.80 18.09 -15.62
N THR A 287 -7.08 19.38 -15.53
CA THR A 287 -7.70 20.01 -14.37
C THR A 287 -9.12 20.41 -14.71
N GLY A 288 -10.05 20.24 -13.77
CA GLY A 288 -11.41 20.73 -13.92
C GLY A 288 -11.51 22.24 -13.69
N ASP A 289 -12.74 22.73 -13.55
CA ASP A 289 -13.05 24.17 -13.42
C ASP A 289 -12.46 24.81 -12.14
N SER A 290 -11.91 24.01 -11.21
CA SER A 290 -11.24 24.47 -9.98
C SER A 290 -10.08 25.42 -10.25
N VAL A 291 -9.34 25.24 -11.35
CA VAL A 291 -8.24 26.15 -11.73
C VAL A 291 -8.74 27.56 -12.05
N VAL A 292 -9.96 27.68 -12.58
CA VAL A 292 -10.59 28.96 -12.89
C VAL A 292 -10.87 29.72 -11.59
N GLY A 293 -11.44 29.05 -10.60
CA GLY A 293 -11.67 29.65 -9.27
C GLY A 293 -10.36 30.09 -8.61
N GLN A 294 -9.29 29.29 -8.75
CA GLN A 294 -7.99 29.61 -8.18
C GLN A 294 -7.36 30.86 -8.83
N ILE A 295 -7.28 30.92 -10.15
CA ILE A 295 -6.68 32.08 -10.83
C ILE A 295 -7.50 33.36 -10.61
N LEU A 296 -8.83 33.28 -10.63
CA LEU A 296 -9.71 34.43 -10.38
C LEU A 296 -9.54 34.96 -8.95
N ARG A 297 -9.39 34.08 -7.96
CA ARG A 297 -9.10 34.47 -6.57
C ARG A 297 -7.79 35.24 -6.47
N TYR A 298 -6.73 34.76 -7.11
CA TYR A 298 -5.43 35.43 -7.12
C TYR A 298 -5.47 36.77 -7.85
N MET A 299 -6.11 36.83 -9.01
CA MET A 299 -6.29 38.08 -9.75
C MET A 299 -7.05 39.12 -8.93
N GLY A 300 -8.10 38.70 -8.21
CA GLY A 300 -8.86 39.58 -7.31
C GLY A 300 -7.98 40.16 -6.20
N TRP A 301 -7.17 39.32 -5.56
CA TRP A 301 -6.24 39.76 -4.52
C TRP A 301 -5.17 40.72 -5.04
N VAL A 302 -4.56 40.41 -6.20
CA VAL A 302 -3.56 41.28 -6.84
C VAL A 302 -4.18 42.63 -7.20
N ARG A 303 -5.43 42.63 -7.68
CA ARG A 303 -6.15 43.85 -8.04
C ARG A 303 -6.33 44.79 -6.85
N GLU A 304 -6.71 44.22 -5.71
CA GLU A 304 -6.96 44.96 -4.47
C GLU A 304 -5.66 45.47 -3.83
N ASN A 305 -4.59 44.66 -3.86
CA ASN A 305 -3.39 44.92 -3.05
C ASN A 305 -2.21 45.52 -3.84
N LEU A 306 -2.12 45.26 -5.14
CA LEU A 306 -0.92 45.61 -5.93
C LEU A 306 -1.21 46.57 -7.10
N GLY A 307 -2.38 46.48 -7.74
CA GLY A 307 -2.80 47.44 -8.76
C GLY A 307 -3.98 46.99 -9.63
N GLU A 308 -4.71 47.95 -10.19
CA GLU A 308 -6.03 47.71 -10.81
C GLU A 308 -6.01 46.81 -12.08
N ASN A 309 -4.95 46.87 -12.88
CA ASN A 309 -4.88 46.15 -14.15
C ASN A 309 -4.22 44.78 -13.97
N VAL A 310 -5.04 43.73 -13.96
CA VAL A 310 -4.61 42.34 -13.77
C VAL A 310 -5.24 41.42 -14.82
N ARG A 311 -4.43 40.49 -15.35
CA ARG A 311 -4.88 39.39 -16.21
C ARG A 311 -4.25 38.07 -15.80
N GLY A 312 -4.83 36.96 -16.27
CA GLY A 312 -4.41 35.61 -15.95
C GLY A 312 -3.86 34.83 -17.15
N ILE A 313 -2.94 33.91 -16.90
CA ILE A 313 -2.52 32.86 -17.82
C ILE A 313 -2.60 31.52 -17.08
N ILE A 314 -3.37 30.58 -17.60
CA ILE A 314 -3.36 29.18 -17.13
C ILE A 314 -2.49 28.38 -18.09
N VAL A 315 -1.55 27.59 -17.57
CA VAL A 315 -0.67 26.73 -18.37
C VAL A 315 -0.90 25.28 -17.98
N ILE A 316 -1.38 24.45 -18.93
CA ILE A 316 -1.69 23.03 -18.67
C ILE A 316 -1.01 22.03 -19.62
N GLY A 317 -0.74 20.82 -19.15
CA GLY A 317 -0.07 19.79 -19.96
C GLY A 317 -0.96 19.09 -20.98
N GLU A 318 -2.26 19.00 -20.71
CA GLU A 318 -3.24 18.28 -21.53
C GLU A 318 -4.56 19.05 -21.68
N SER A 319 -5.19 18.98 -22.85
CA SER A 319 -6.47 19.64 -23.14
C SER A 319 -7.65 19.02 -22.40
N TYR A 320 -8.54 19.88 -21.91
CA TYR A 320 -9.84 19.47 -21.37
C TYR A 320 -10.97 20.34 -21.90
N ASP A 321 -11.86 19.72 -22.67
CA ASP A 321 -12.99 20.41 -23.30
C ASP A 321 -13.85 21.20 -22.30
N LYS A 322 -14.02 20.73 -21.05
CA LYS A 322 -14.81 21.44 -20.04
C LYS A 322 -14.15 22.74 -19.57
N LEU A 323 -12.83 22.77 -19.45
CA LEU A 323 -12.10 23.96 -19.04
C LEU A 323 -12.23 25.07 -20.10
N ASP A 324 -12.21 24.71 -21.39
CA ASP A 324 -12.45 25.65 -22.48
C ASP A 324 -13.82 26.32 -22.34
N TYR A 325 -14.88 25.55 -22.02
CA TYR A 325 -16.21 26.11 -21.74
C TYR A 325 -16.23 27.04 -20.52
N ALA A 326 -15.54 26.68 -19.43
CA ALA A 326 -15.47 27.47 -18.21
C ALA A 326 -14.73 28.81 -18.40
N LEU A 327 -13.77 28.87 -19.34
CA LEU A 327 -13.00 30.07 -19.64
C LEU A 327 -13.67 31.01 -20.63
N LYS A 328 -14.57 30.53 -21.50
CA LYS A 328 -15.24 31.38 -22.50
C LYS A 328 -15.81 32.70 -21.95
N PRO A 329 -16.48 32.75 -20.79
CA PRO A 329 -17.02 34.02 -20.26
C PRO A 329 -15.95 35.05 -19.84
N ILE A 330 -14.71 34.61 -19.66
CA ILE A 330 -13.58 35.41 -19.13
C ILE A 330 -12.35 35.38 -20.05
N GLU A 331 -12.47 34.93 -21.29
CA GLU A 331 -11.37 34.76 -22.24
C GLU A 331 -10.62 36.07 -22.57
N GLN A 332 -11.27 37.22 -22.33
CA GLN A 332 -10.69 38.55 -22.47
C GLN A 332 -9.70 38.91 -21.36
N ILE A 333 -9.75 38.24 -20.21
CA ILE A 333 -8.87 38.50 -19.05
C ILE A 333 -8.04 37.28 -18.63
N VAL A 334 -8.39 36.06 -19.04
CA VAL A 334 -7.64 34.84 -18.74
C VAL A 334 -7.35 34.06 -20.02
N GLN A 335 -6.07 33.82 -20.28
CA GLN A 335 -5.61 33.01 -21.42
C GLN A 335 -5.31 31.57 -20.99
N LEU A 336 -5.71 30.60 -21.80
CA LEU A 336 -5.29 29.20 -21.65
C LEU A 336 -4.12 28.89 -22.59
N LYS A 337 -3.06 28.28 -22.05
CA LYS A 337 -1.89 27.80 -22.79
C LYS A 337 -1.61 26.35 -22.46
N TYR A 338 -0.96 25.68 -23.42
CA TYR A 338 -0.59 24.29 -23.30
C TYR A 338 0.93 24.14 -23.33
N TYR A 339 1.48 23.29 -22.48
CA TYR A 339 2.90 22.92 -22.53
C TYR A 339 3.05 21.44 -22.88
N ARG A 340 4.19 21.10 -23.49
CA ARG A 340 4.58 19.71 -23.77
C ARG A 340 6.05 19.55 -23.43
N VAL A 341 6.38 18.42 -22.79
CA VAL A 341 7.77 18.04 -22.55
C VAL A 341 8.25 17.19 -23.72
N LYS A 342 9.41 17.53 -24.28
CA LYS A 342 10.10 16.71 -25.29
C LYS A 342 11.46 16.31 -24.74
N PHE A 343 11.73 15.01 -24.74
CA PHE A 343 13.05 14.46 -24.46
C PHE A 343 13.72 14.11 -25.79
N GLU A 344 14.98 14.51 -25.94
CA GLU A 344 15.83 14.12 -27.07
C GLU A 344 17.11 13.52 -26.49
N ILE A 345 17.52 12.37 -27.01
CA ILE A 345 18.73 11.66 -26.59
C ILE A 345 19.70 11.73 -27.77
N SER A 346 20.88 12.25 -27.52
CA SER A 346 21.97 12.30 -28.50
C SER A 346 23.22 11.61 -27.95
N GLU A 347 24.03 11.02 -28.82
CA GLU A 347 25.34 10.52 -28.44
C GLU A 347 26.32 11.67 -28.15
N SER A 348 27.25 11.46 -27.23
CA SER A 348 28.33 12.41 -26.98
C SER A 348 29.19 12.52 -28.23
N HIS A 349 29.28 13.72 -28.80
CA HIS A 349 30.21 14.02 -29.88
C HIS A 349 31.65 14.08 -29.36
#